data_AF-A0A1Y3SVD6-F1
#
_entry.id   AF-A0A1Y3SVD6-F1
#
_cell.length_a   1.000
_cell.length_b   1.000
_cell.length_c   1.000
_cell.angle_alpha   90.00
_cell.angle_beta   90.00
_cell.angle_gamma   90.00
#
_symmetry.space_group_name_H-M   'P 1'
#
loop_
_entity.id
_entity.type
_entity.pdbx_description
1 polymer ?
#
loop_
_entity_poly.entity_id
_entity_poly.type
_entity_poly.pdbx_seq_one_letter_code
_entity_poly.pdbx_strand_id
1 'polypeptide(L)' 'MKNNVIMLGYVDNCKARYVYILPSLFEGFPLSLLEALAEGTCVIASNVGGIKEIIRIEEIY' A
#
# COMPACT_ATOMS: atom_id res chain seq x y z
N MET A 1 -7.35 17.23 -15.73
CA MET A 1 -6.51 16.52 -14.74
C MET A 1 -5.19 16.18 -15.42
N LYS A 2 -4.07 16.62 -14.84
CA LYS A 2 -2.76 16.76 -15.51
C LYS A 2 -2.11 15.40 -15.83
N ASN A 3 -1.23 15.39 -16.84
CA ASN A 3 -0.49 14.27 -17.47
C ASN A 3 0.25 13.23 -16.57
N ASN A 4 0.02 13.21 -15.25
CA ASN A 4 0.76 12.40 -14.27
C ASN A 4 -0.14 11.43 -13.50
N VAL A 5 -1.41 11.25 -13.90
CA VAL A 5 -2.33 10.28 -13.30
C VAL A 5 -2.89 9.39 -14.39
N ILE A 6 -2.68 8.08 -14.24
CA ILE A 6 -3.20 7.06 -15.15
C ILE A 6 -4.23 6.24 -14.39
N MET A 7 -5.49 6.28 -14.82
CA MET A 7 -6.58 5.49 -14.23
C MET A 7 -6.71 4.17 -14.97
N LEU A 8 -6.04 3.13 -14.47
CA LEU A 8 -5.99 1.82 -15.13
C LEU A 8 -7.29 0.99 -14.99
N GLY A 9 -8.17 1.34 -14.05
CA GLY A 9 -9.31 0.51 -13.71
C GLY A 9 -8.88 -0.78 -13.00
N TYR A 10 -9.59 -1.88 -13.25
CA TYR A 10 -9.22 -3.19 -12.74
C TYR A 10 -8.03 -3.76 -13.53
N VAL A 11 -7.04 -4.28 -12.81
CA VAL A 11 -5.85 -4.93 -13.37
C VAL A 11 -5.64 -6.24 -12.63
N ASP A 12 -5.59 -7.34 -13.36
CA ASP A 12 -5.49 -8.70 -12.80
C ASP A 12 -4.14 -8.92 -12.06
N ASN A 13 -3.04 -8.39 -12.60
CA ASN A 13 -1.70 -8.49 -12.02
C ASN A 13 -1.04 -7.10 -11.92
N CYS A 14 -1.50 -6.30 -10.97
CA CYS A 14 -0.99 -4.96 -10.75
C CYS A 14 0.30 -5.01 -9.92
N LYS A 15 1.43 -4.59 -10.50
CA LYS A 15 2.70 -4.46 -9.79
C LYS A 15 3.00 -3.01 -9.47
N ALA A 16 2.98 -2.66 -8.19
CA ALA A 16 3.46 -1.35 -7.74
C ALA A 16 4.99 -1.33 -7.90
N ARG A 17 5.50 -0.39 -8.69
CA ARG A 17 6.91 -0.45 -9.15
C ARG A 17 7.88 0.33 -8.27
N TYR A 18 7.38 1.28 -7.48
CA TYR A 18 8.20 2.19 -6.68
C TYR A 18 7.63 2.35 -5.26
N VAL A 19 6.39 2.85 -5.18
CA VAL A 19 5.70 3.09 -3.91
C VAL A 19 4.26 2.66 -4.05
N TYR A 20 3.76 1.93 -3.05
CA TYR A 20 2.35 1.58 -2.87
C TYR A 20 1.77 2.44 -1.74
N ILE A 21 0.58 3.01 -1.95
CA ILE A 21 -0.07 3.90 -0.98
C ILE A 21 -1.46 3.37 -0.65
N LEU A 22 -1.75 3.14 0.64
CA LEU A 22 -3.04 2.71 1.16
C LEU A 22 -3.56 3.71 2.21
N PRO A 23 -4.20 4.82 1.80
CA PRO A 23 -4.63 5.89 2.70
C PRO A 23 -6.03 5.61 3.31
N SER A 24 -6.33 4.35 3.60
CA SER A 24 -7.64 3.91 4.10
C SER A 24 -7.95 4.46 5.50
N LEU A 25 -9.23 4.67 5.82
CA LEU A 25 -9.68 5.05 7.16
C LEU A 25 -9.97 3.83 8.06
N PHE A 26 -10.31 2.69 7.45
CA PHE A 26 -10.59 1.42 8.13
C PHE A 26 -10.05 0.27 7.29
N GLU A 27 -9.32 -0.64 7.92
CA GLU A 27 -8.79 -1.85 7.29
C GLU A 27 -8.87 -3.03 8.26
N GLY A 28 -9.29 -4.19 7.76
CA GLY A 28 -9.23 -5.44 8.52
C GLY A 28 -7.82 -6.00 8.43
N PHE A 29 -7.52 -6.65 7.32
CA PHE A 29 -6.20 -7.20 7.01
C PHE A 29 -5.98 -7.12 5.49
N PRO A 30 -5.46 -5.98 4.97
CA PRO A 30 -5.49 -5.69 3.55
C PRO A 30 -4.51 -6.58 2.77
N LEU A 31 -5.05 -7.48 1.93
CA LEU A 31 -4.22 -8.38 1.11
C LEU A 31 -3.34 -7.61 0.12
N SER A 32 -3.83 -6.51 -0.44
CA SER A 32 -3.07 -5.65 -1.36
C SER A 32 -1.81 -5.05 -0.73
N LEU A 33 -1.82 -4.82 0.59
CA LEU A 33 -0.62 -4.40 1.32
C LEU A 33 0.41 -5.54 1.40
N LEU A 34 -0.05 -6.77 1.66
CA LEU A 34 0.83 -7.95 1.72
C LEU A 34 1.45 -8.27 0.36
N GLU A 35 0.68 -8.15 -0.72
CA GLU A 35 1.15 -8.31 -2.09
C GLU A 35 2.26 -7.29 -2.41
N ALA A 36 2.04 -6.02 -2.07
CA ALA A 36 3.05 -4.97 -2.26
C ALA A 36 4.34 -5.24 -1.46
N LEU A 37 4.22 -5.69 -0.21
CA LEU A 37 5.35 -6.09 0.63
C LEU A 37 6.08 -7.31 0.07
N ALA A 38 5.36 -8.32 -0.41
CA ALA A 38 5.94 -9.54 -1.00
C ALA A 38 6.73 -9.25 -2.27
N GLU A 39 6.33 -8.25 -3.06
CA GLU A 39 7.07 -7.76 -4.22
C GLU A 39 8.26 -6.84 -3.84
N GLY A 40 8.49 -6.60 -2.54
CA GLY A 40 9.56 -5.72 -2.06
C GLY A 40 9.31 -4.23 -2.32
N THR A 41 8.05 -3.84 -2.52
CA THR A 41 7.68 -2.44 -2.80
C THR A 41 7.72 -1.61 -1.53
N CYS A 42 8.19 -0.36 -1.61
CA CYS A 42 8.05 0.59 -0.50
C CYS A 42 6.56 0.91 -0.28
N VAL A 43 6.10 0.84 0.96
CA VAL A 43 4.68 1.02 1.32
C VAL A 43 4.48 2.23 2.22
N ILE A 44 3.42 2.99 1.95
CA ILE A 44 2.91 4.05 2.81
C ILE A 44 1.44 3.70 3.10
N ALA A 45 1.11 3.40 4.35
CA ALA A 45 -0.23 3.00 4.72
C ALA A 45 -0.72 3.77 5.96
N SER A 46 -2.03 3.98 6.06
CA SER A 46 -2.64 4.58 7.25
C SER A 46 -2.41 3.70 8.49
N ASN A 47 -2.16 4.32 9.64
CA ASN A 47 -1.95 3.62 10.91
C ASN A 47 -3.29 3.19 11.57
N VAL A 48 -4.07 2.34 10.87
CA VAL A 48 -5.43 1.93 11.28
C VAL A 48 -5.61 0.42 11.20
N GLY A 49 -6.54 -0.10 12.01
CA GLY A 49 -6.95 -1.52 11.96
C GLY A 49 -5.78 -2.50 12.01
N GLY A 50 -5.86 -3.60 11.24
CA GLY A 50 -4.84 -4.63 11.20
C GLY A 50 -3.57 -4.28 10.42
N ILE A 51 -3.46 -3.07 9.83
CA ILE A 51 -2.18 -2.61 9.24
C ILE A 51 -1.06 -2.62 10.30
N LYS A 52 -1.40 -2.31 11.56
CA LYS A 52 -0.48 -2.31 12.71
C LYS A 52 0.15 -3.68 13.00
N GLU A 53 -0.50 -4.75 12.56
CA GLU A 53 -0.03 -6.12 12.72
C GLU A 53 0.87 -6.55 11.55
N ILE A 54 0.74 -5.88 10.40
CA ILE A 54 1.49 -6.19 9.18
C ILE A 54 2.83 -5.43 9.15
N ILE A 55 2.83 -4.13 9.48
CA ILE A 55 4.01 -3.26 9.35
C ILE A 55 4.31 -2.61 10.69
N ARG A 56 5.58 -2.68 11.10
CA ARG A 56 6.09 -1.98 12.28
C ARG A 56 6.59 -0.60 11.87
N ILE A 57 6.24 0.40 12.68
CA ILE A 57 6.85 1.73 12.59
C ILE A 57 8.14 1.65 13.39
N GLU A 58 9.29 1.71 12.72
CA GLU A 58 10.57 1.87 13.41
C GLU A 58 10.81 3.35 13.68
N GLU A 59 11.10 3.69 14.93
CA GLU A 59 11.58 5.03 15.29
C GLU A 59 13.04 5.14 14.83
N ILE A 60 13.32 6.10 13.94
CA ILE A 60 14.68 6.45 13.56
C ILE A 60 15.20 7.43 14.61
N TYR A 61 16.12 6.98 15.47
CA TYR A 61 16.83 7.81 16.46
C TYR A 61 18.00 8.59 15.83
#